data_AF-A0A8H4Q727-F1
#
_entry.id   AF-A0A8H4Q727-F1
#
_cell.length_a   1.000
_cell.length_b   1.000
_cell.length_c   1.000
_cell.angle_alpha   90.00
_cell.angle_beta   90.00
_cell.angle_gamma   90.00
#
_symmetry.space_group_name_H-M   'P 1'
#
loop_
_entity.id
_entity.type
_entity.pdbx_description
1 polymer ?
#
loop_
_entity_poly.entity_id
_entity_poly.type
_entity_poly.pdbx_seq_one_letter_code
_entity_poly.pdbx_strand_id
1 'polypeptide(L)'
;MWSNETFQTGQPMGRYYPYNITCPPGQLPVYSVNVNVTEHRDISRALAFAQKHKIRLTIVNTGHDLNGRSDGFGSLAIWIRNLGHGLHFQPQFSSATGCSRSGWYGSAIHIDGVWTWREVHRVARRSSVIVVSGGPDSPGATGGWLSGGRHGPASRNYGLGADQLLEAHVMLASGRVVNTNHCQHRLLFRALRGGGPGYEIVLGTKVKAYPNVE
;
A
#
# COMPACT_ATOMS: atom_id res chain seq x y z
N MET A 1 13.86 -18.95 11.86
CA MET A 1 12.44 -18.83 11.45
C MET A 1 11.83 -17.49 11.83
N TRP A 2 11.96 -17.01 13.08
CA TRP A 2 11.37 -15.74 13.52
C TRP A 2 11.90 -14.49 12.80
N SER A 3 13.21 -14.39 12.57
CA SER A 3 13.87 -13.25 11.90
C SER A 3 13.65 -13.18 10.38
N ASN A 4 12.86 -14.09 9.82
CA ASN A 4 12.60 -14.15 8.38
C ASN A 4 11.42 -13.23 8.02
N GLU A 5 11.67 -12.22 7.18
CA GLU A 5 10.66 -11.26 6.71
C GLU A 5 9.50 -11.94 5.99
N THR A 6 9.77 -12.92 5.13
CA THR A 6 8.73 -13.68 4.40
C THR A 6 7.83 -14.45 5.36
N PHE A 7 8.40 -15.04 6.40
CA PHE A 7 7.63 -15.73 7.44
C PHE A 7 6.69 -14.75 8.16
N GLN A 8 7.18 -13.58 8.56
CA GLN A 8 6.36 -12.58 9.26
C GLN A 8 5.27 -12.00 8.35
N THR A 9 5.63 -11.59 7.13
CA THR A 9 4.69 -10.97 6.18
C THR A 9 3.64 -11.95 5.64
N GLY A 10 3.89 -13.26 5.74
CA GLY A 10 2.96 -14.33 5.33
C GLY A 10 1.88 -14.65 6.37
N GLN A 11 1.88 -14.00 7.54
CA GLN A 11 0.93 -14.23 8.61
C GLN A 11 0.09 -12.96 8.85
N PRO A 12 -1.24 -13.07 9.09
CA PRO A 12 -2.10 -11.90 9.35
C PRO A 12 -1.65 -11.09 10.57
N MET A 13 -1.07 -11.78 11.55
CA MET A 13 -0.60 -11.22 12.82
C MET A 13 0.92 -11.10 12.89
N GLY A 14 1.63 -11.50 11.84
CA GLY A 14 3.08 -11.40 11.80
C GLY A 14 3.52 -9.94 11.76
N ARG A 15 4.56 -9.61 12.52
CA ARG A 15 5.16 -8.29 12.59
C ARG A 15 6.65 -8.45 12.44
N TYR A 16 7.22 -7.79 11.45
CA TYR A 16 8.67 -7.84 11.28
C TYR A 16 9.39 -7.08 12.39
N TYR A 17 8.81 -5.95 12.80
CA TYR A 17 9.22 -5.16 13.95
C TYR A 17 8.07 -5.14 14.98
N PRO A 18 7.91 -6.18 15.82
CA PRO A 18 6.83 -6.20 16.79
C PRO A 18 6.98 -5.03 17.78
N TYR A 19 5.97 -4.16 17.84
CA TYR A 19 5.97 -3.00 18.74
C TYR A 19 5.94 -3.41 20.23
N ASN A 20 5.30 -4.55 20.51
CA ASN A 20 5.26 -5.17 21.83
C ASN A 20 5.57 -6.67 21.69
N ILE A 21 6.51 -7.18 22.50
CA ILE A 21 6.98 -8.58 22.47
C ILE A 21 6.32 -9.48 23.53
N THR A 22 5.35 -8.96 24.28
CA THR A 22 4.53 -9.78 25.19
C THR A 22 3.69 -10.80 24.42
N CYS A 23 3.33 -11.90 25.07
CA CYS A 23 2.59 -12.99 24.45
C CYS A 23 1.28 -12.46 23.79
N PRO A 24 1.06 -12.70 22.49
CA PRO A 24 -0.17 -12.33 21.81
C PRO A 24 -1.43 -12.91 22.49
N PRO A 25 -2.59 -12.23 22.39
CA PRO A 25 -2.87 -11.15 21.44
C PRO A 25 -2.36 -9.77 21.88
N GLY A 26 -1.92 -9.54 23.12
CA GLY A 26 -1.22 -8.30 23.52
C GLY A 26 -1.85 -7.02 22.92
N GLN A 27 -1.09 -6.25 22.15
CA GLN A 27 -1.58 -5.07 21.40
C GLN A 27 -2.06 -5.37 19.98
N LEU A 28 -2.00 -6.63 19.56
CA LEU A 28 -2.39 -7.08 18.23
C LEU A 28 -3.92 -7.23 18.12
N PRO A 29 -4.47 -7.14 16.89
CA PRO A 29 -5.86 -7.49 16.59
C PRO A 29 -6.28 -8.87 17.14
N VAL A 30 -7.53 -8.98 17.61
CA VAL A 30 -8.08 -10.23 18.15
C VAL A 30 -8.59 -11.14 17.04
N TYR A 31 -9.15 -10.55 15.99
CA TYR A 31 -9.60 -11.24 14.79
C TYR A 31 -8.99 -10.62 13.55
N SER A 32 -8.86 -11.40 12.49
CA SER A 32 -8.40 -10.92 11.18
C SER A 32 -9.26 -11.49 10.06
N VAL A 33 -9.72 -10.61 9.17
CA VAL A 33 -10.32 -10.98 7.89
C VAL A 33 -9.20 -11.01 6.87
N ASN A 34 -8.92 -12.20 6.35
CA ASN A 34 -8.02 -12.34 5.21
C ASN A 34 -8.80 -11.99 3.94
N VAL A 35 -8.46 -10.87 3.31
CA VAL A 35 -9.10 -10.43 2.07
C VAL A 35 -8.62 -11.33 0.93
N ASN A 36 -9.56 -12.00 0.27
CA ASN A 36 -9.23 -12.82 -0.88
C ASN A 36 -8.90 -11.94 -2.10
N VAL A 37 -8.05 -12.46 -2.97
CA VAL A 37 -7.48 -11.82 -4.18
C VAL A 37 -8.55 -11.21 -5.10
N THR A 38 -9.78 -11.74 -5.08
CA THR A 38 -10.77 -11.50 -6.13
C THR A 38 -11.84 -10.46 -5.81
N GLU A 39 -12.08 -10.08 -4.54
CA GLU A 39 -13.24 -9.24 -4.21
C GLU A 39 -12.95 -8.14 -3.18
N HIS A 40 -13.19 -6.88 -3.57
CA HIS A 40 -13.32 -5.74 -2.65
C HIS A 40 -14.46 -5.92 -1.63
N ARG A 41 -15.37 -6.87 -1.87
CA ARG A 41 -16.56 -7.14 -1.04
C ARG A 41 -16.19 -7.57 0.38
N ASP A 42 -15.09 -8.30 0.56
CA ASP A 42 -14.61 -8.70 1.89
C ASP A 42 -14.23 -7.47 2.72
N ILE A 43 -13.56 -6.49 2.09
CA ILE A 43 -13.21 -5.22 2.74
C ILE A 43 -14.49 -4.46 3.11
N SER A 44 -15.43 -4.31 2.18
CA SER A 44 -16.69 -3.59 2.44
C SER A 44 -17.54 -4.26 3.53
N ARG A 45 -17.60 -5.60 3.56
CA ARG A 45 -18.32 -6.37 4.59
C ARG A 45 -17.65 -6.25 5.96
N ALA A 46 -16.32 -6.38 6.02
CA ALA A 46 -15.57 -6.20 7.26
C ALA A 46 -15.72 -4.79 7.81
N LEU A 47 -15.67 -3.78 6.93
CA LEU A 47 -15.91 -2.38 7.28
C LEU A 47 -17.32 -2.16 7.83
N ALA A 48 -18.35 -2.67 7.14
CA ALA A 48 -19.74 -2.56 7.59
C ALA A 48 -19.98 -3.29 8.92
N PHE A 49 -19.38 -4.47 9.12
CA PHE A 49 -19.45 -5.21 10.37
C PHE A 49 -18.80 -4.43 11.52
N ALA A 50 -17.59 -3.92 11.31
CA ALA A 50 -16.89 -3.12 12.32
C ALA A 50 -17.67 -1.86 12.70
N GLN A 51 -18.26 -1.17 11.72
CA GLN A 51 -19.11 0.01 11.95
C GLN A 51 -20.37 -0.34 12.75
N LYS A 52 -21.10 -1.39 12.32
CA LYS A 52 -22.32 -1.85 12.98
C LYS A 52 -22.09 -2.23 14.44
N HIS A 53 -20.98 -2.90 14.72
CA HIS A 53 -20.65 -3.41 16.05
C HIS A 53 -19.72 -2.50 16.86
N LYS A 54 -19.37 -1.30 16.34
CA LYS A 54 -18.46 -0.34 16.97
C LYS A 54 -17.10 -0.95 17.35
N ILE A 55 -16.61 -1.84 16.50
CA ILE A 55 -15.31 -2.51 16.68
C ILE A 55 -14.22 -1.66 16.05
N ARG A 56 -13.11 -1.47 16.76
CA ARG A 56 -11.92 -0.81 16.20
C ARG A 56 -11.45 -1.59 14.97
N LEU A 57 -11.21 -0.88 13.87
CA LEU A 57 -10.65 -1.46 12.66
C LEU A 57 -9.14 -1.21 12.61
N THR A 58 -8.39 -2.22 12.18
CA THR A 58 -6.95 -2.12 11.92
C THR A 58 -6.69 -2.60 10.50
N ILE A 59 -5.95 -1.83 9.69
CA ILE A 59 -5.62 -2.23 8.32
C ILE A 59 -4.18 -2.75 8.31
N VAL A 60 -4.00 -3.98 7.84
CA VAL A 60 -2.68 -4.63 7.81
C VAL A 60 -2.32 -4.95 6.37
N ASN A 61 -1.24 -4.33 5.89
CA ASN A 61 -0.54 -4.77 4.69
C ASN A 61 0.48 -5.86 5.08
N THR A 62 1.77 -5.52 5.16
CA THR A 62 2.84 -6.50 5.41
C THR A 62 3.20 -6.66 6.90
N GLY A 63 2.71 -5.80 7.79
CA GLY A 63 3.13 -5.81 9.21
C GLY A 63 4.55 -5.27 9.45
N HIS A 64 5.08 -4.45 8.54
CA HIS A 64 6.40 -3.79 8.67
C HIS A 64 6.39 -2.50 9.50
N ASP A 65 5.25 -2.08 10.04
CA ASP A 65 5.18 -0.81 10.76
C ASP A 65 5.98 -0.86 12.07
N LEU A 66 6.83 0.14 12.31
CA LEU A 66 7.67 0.22 13.51
C LEU A 66 6.96 0.86 14.71
N ASN A 67 5.84 1.54 14.47
CA ASN A 67 5.15 2.36 15.46
C ASN A 67 3.82 1.73 15.89
N GLY A 68 3.59 0.45 15.57
CA GLY A 68 2.35 -0.25 15.87
C GLY A 68 1.12 0.32 15.15
N ARG A 69 1.28 1.05 14.03
CA ARG A 69 0.13 1.63 13.31
C ARG A 69 -0.71 0.59 12.58
N SER A 70 -0.19 -0.62 12.40
CA SER A 70 -0.93 -1.80 11.96
C SER A 70 -1.36 -2.70 13.13
N ASP A 71 -1.31 -2.20 14.36
CA ASP A 71 -1.73 -2.91 15.57
C ASP A 71 -3.01 -2.29 16.15
N GLY A 72 -3.63 -3.00 17.09
CA GLY A 72 -4.80 -2.53 17.79
C GLY A 72 -5.38 -3.57 18.73
N PHE A 73 -5.23 -3.35 20.03
CA PHE A 73 -5.92 -4.13 21.04
C PHE A 73 -7.43 -4.17 20.80
N GLY A 74 -8.03 -5.36 20.90
CA GLY A 74 -9.47 -5.56 20.74
C GLY A 74 -10.00 -5.25 19.32
N SER A 75 -9.12 -5.06 18.33
CA SER A 75 -9.51 -4.69 16.98
C SER A 75 -9.82 -5.88 16.08
N LEU A 76 -10.58 -5.60 15.03
CA LEU A 76 -10.71 -6.44 13.85
C LEU A 76 -9.68 -5.97 12.81
N ALA A 77 -8.75 -6.84 12.43
CA ALA A 77 -7.85 -6.58 11.31
C ALA A 77 -8.54 -6.86 9.98
N ILE A 78 -8.37 -5.96 9.02
CA ILE A 78 -8.50 -6.27 7.59
C ILE A 78 -7.09 -6.48 7.06
N TRP A 79 -6.74 -7.73 6.79
CA TRP A 79 -5.45 -8.10 6.23
C TRP A 79 -5.56 -8.11 4.70
N ILE A 80 -5.01 -7.07 4.08
CA ILE A 80 -5.12 -6.80 2.65
C ILE A 80 -3.93 -7.34 1.84
N ARG A 81 -2.99 -8.06 2.47
CA ARG A 81 -1.76 -8.56 1.84
C ARG A 81 -1.99 -9.45 0.61
N ASN A 82 -3.14 -10.10 0.54
CA ASN A 82 -3.49 -11.01 -0.56
C ASN A 82 -4.38 -10.35 -1.62
N LEU A 83 -4.69 -9.05 -1.49
CA LEU A 83 -5.38 -8.31 -2.55
C LEU A 83 -4.41 -8.08 -3.72
N GLY A 84 -4.71 -8.58 -4.93
CA GLY A 84 -3.78 -8.48 -6.05
C GLY A 84 -4.40 -8.88 -7.39
N HIS A 85 -4.54 -7.91 -8.30
CA HIS A 85 -5.00 -8.17 -9.67
C HIS A 85 -3.86 -8.15 -10.70
N GLY A 86 -2.71 -7.60 -10.32
CA GLY A 86 -1.49 -7.69 -11.12
C GLY A 86 -0.52 -6.53 -10.95
N LEU A 87 0.59 -6.62 -11.68
CA LEU A 87 1.57 -5.55 -11.82
C LEU A 87 1.77 -5.29 -13.30
N HIS A 88 1.42 -4.09 -13.76
CA HIS A 88 1.39 -3.76 -15.18
C HIS A 88 2.32 -2.59 -15.48
N PHE A 89 3.33 -2.83 -16.30
CA PHE A 89 4.17 -1.76 -16.84
C PHE A 89 3.39 -0.98 -17.90
N GLN A 90 3.49 0.34 -17.82
CA GLN A 90 2.95 1.28 -18.79
C GLN A 90 4.13 2.03 -19.43
N PRO A 91 4.46 1.80 -20.71
CA PRO A 91 5.51 2.56 -21.40
C PRO A 91 5.25 4.06 -21.40
N GLN A 92 3.96 4.45 -21.35
CA GLN A 92 3.52 5.80 -21.11
C GLN A 92 2.38 5.76 -20.09
N PHE A 93 2.46 6.60 -19.07
CA PHE A 93 1.44 6.69 -18.04
C PHE A 93 0.05 6.96 -18.64
N SER A 94 -0.92 6.12 -18.26
CA SER A 94 -2.33 6.30 -18.60
C SER A 94 -3.16 6.38 -17.32
N SER A 95 -3.79 7.55 -17.08
CA SER A 95 -4.68 7.75 -15.92
C SER A 95 -6.01 7.02 -16.13
N ALA A 96 -6.51 6.37 -15.07
CA ALA A 96 -7.80 5.70 -15.09
C ALA A 96 -8.99 6.68 -15.21
N THR A 97 -8.75 7.97 -15.03
CA THR A 97 -9.77 9.04 -15.09
C THR A 97 -9.53 10.01 -16.25
N GLY A 98 -8.55 9.74 -17.12
CA GLY A 98 -8.14 10.67 -18.18
C GLY A 98 -7.44 11.94 -17.67
N CYS A 99 -6.93 11.95 -16.43
CA CYS A 99 -6.28 13.12 -15.86
C CYS A 99 -4.91 13.42 -16.51
N SER A 100 -4.76 14.61 -17.07
CA SER A 100 -3.51 15.11 -17.66
C SER A 100 -2.72 16.08 -16.76
N ARG A 101 -3.22 16.38 -15.56
CA ARG A 101 -2.65 17.39 -14.65
C ARG A 101 -1.45 16.93 -13.82
N SER A 102 -0.97 15.70 -14.00
CA SER A 102 0.23 15.20 -13.32
C SER A 102 1.52 15.82 -13.88
N GLY A 103 1.51 16.29 -15.12
CA GLY A 103 2.70 16.71 -15.85
C GLY A 103 3.68 15.58 -16.15
N TRP A 104 3.26 14.31 -15.96
CA TRP A 104 4.09 13.14 -16.18
C TRP A 104 3.70 12.42 -17.46
N TYR A 105 4.61 12.39 -18.43
CA TYR A 105 4.44 11.75 -19.73
C TYR A 105 5.33 10.52 -19.93
N GLY A 106 6.12 10.15 -18.92
CA GLY A 106 7.00 8.99 -18.95
C GLY A 106 6.27 7.69 -18.57
N SER A 107 7.06 6.63 -18.37
CA SER A 107 6.57 5.32 -17.97
C SER A 107 5.97 5.30 -16.56
N ALA A 108 5.13 4.31 -16.29
CA ALA A 108 4.59 4.06 -14.96
C ALA A 108 4.48 2.55 -14.69
N ILE A 109 4.37 2.18 -13.42
CA ILE A 109 3.92 0.84 -13.01
C ILE A 109 2.56 1.00 -12.34
N HIS A 110 1.56 0.30 -12.87
CA HIS A 110 0.29 0.09 -12.20
C HIS A 110 0.43 -1.09 -11.24
N ILE A 111 0.41 -0.77 -9.96
CA ILE A 111 0.43 -1.70 -8.84
C ILE A 111 -1.03 -1.98 -8.47
N ASP A 112 -1.63 -2.97 -9.13
CA ASP A 112 -3.04 -3.32 -8.95
C ASP A 112 -3.17 -4.33 -7.80
N GLY A 113 -3.41 -3.81 -6.61
CA GLY A 113 -3.39 -4.55 -5.36
C GLY A 113 -2.29 -4.13 -4.39
N VAL A 114 -1.94 -5.07 -3.53
CA VAL A 114 -1.08 -4.91 -2.37
C VAL A 114 0.16 -5.79 -2.56
N TRP A 115 1.13 -5.23 -3.27
CA TRP A 115 2.39 -5.89 -3.60
C TRP A 115 3.54 -5.35 -2.75
N THR A 116 4.60 -6.15 -2.58
CA THR A 116 5.84 -5.67 -1.96
C THR A 116 6.78 -5.09 -3.01
N TRP A 117 7.80 -4.36 -2.58
CA TRP A 117 8.82 -3.85 -3.50
C TRP A 117 9.51 -4.99 -4.28
N ARG A 118 9.61 -6.19 -3.72
CA ARG A 118 10.14 -7.39 -4.39
C ARG A 118 9.47 -7.68 -5.72
N GLU A 119 8.13 -7.69 -5.75
CA GLU A 119 7.40 -8.00 -6.99
C GLU A 119 7.44 -6.82 -7.96
N VAL A 120 7.35 -5.58 -7.47
CA VAL A 120 7.47 -4.38 -8.30
C VAL A 120 8.84 -4.31 -8.97
N HIS A 121 9.92 -4.65 -8.27
CA HIS A 121 11.27 -4.72 -8.83
C HIS A 121 11.44 -5.82 -9.89
N ARG A 122 10.66 -6.91 -9.86
CA ARG A 122 10.68 -7.91 -10.95
C ARG A 122 10.12 -7.31 -12.24
N VAL A 123 9.05 -6.53 -12.17
CA VAL A 123 8.47 -5.84 -13.33
C VAL A 123 9.40 -4.74 -13.82
N ALA A 124 9.90 -3.89 -12.91
CA ALA A 124 10.82 -2.81 -13.26
C ALA A 124 12.08 -3.31 -13.99
N ARG A 125 12.69 -4.41 -13.51
CA ARG A 125 13.85 -5.03 -14.17
C ARG A 125 13.53 -5.58 -15.56
N ARG A 126 12.39 -6.25 -15.73
CA ARG A 126 11.97 -6.79 -17.04
C ARG A 126 11.69 -5.69 -18.07
N SER A 127 11.29 -4.52 -17.60
CA SER A 127 10.99 -3.36 -18.42
C SER A 127 12.15 -2.37 -18.54
N SER A 128 13.34 -2.69 -18.01
CA SER A 128 14.52 -1.82 -18.03
C SER A 128 14.23 -0.40 -17.52
N VAL A 129 13.53 -0.29 -16.39
CA VAL A 129 13.20 0.98 -15.73
C VAL A 129 13.59 0.98 -14.26
N ILE A 130 13.82 2.17 -13.72
CA ILE A 130 14.01 2.43 -12.30
C ILE A 130 12.69 2.82 -11.66
N VAL A 131 12.37 2.21 -10.53
CA VAL A 131 11.31 2.65 -9.63
C VAL A 131 11.93 3.09 -8.31
N VAL A 132 11.46 4.20 -7.76
CA VAL A 132 11.92 4.65 -6.44
C VAL A 132 11.20 3.81 -5.37
N SER A 133 11.98 3.03 -4.64
CA SER A 133 11.54 2.08 -3.62
C SER A 133 12.30 2.27 -2.32
N GLY A 134 12.01 1.45 -1.31
CA GLY A 134 12.83 1.33 -0.11
C GLY A 134 14.15 0.57 -0.38
N GLY A 135 15.05 0.56 0.60
CA GLY A 135 16.23 -0.31 0.54
C GLY A 135 15.87 -1.81 0.60
N PRO A 136 15.04 -2.23 1.59
CA PRO A 136 14.52 -3.60 1.62
C PRO A 136 13.34 -3.81 0.67
N ASP A 137 13.21 -5.03 0.15
CA ASP A 137 12.20 -5.42 -0.84
C ASP A 137 10.88 -5.92 -0.23
N SER A 138 10.86 -6.28 1.06
CA SER A 138 9.69 -6.85 1.75
C SER A 138 8.60 -5.87 2.20
N PRO A 139 8.86 -4.56 2.44
CA PRO A 139 7.78 -3.63 2.72
C PRO A 139 6.80 -3.53 1.54
N GLY A 140 5.54 -3.25 1.86
CA GLY A 140 4.51 -2.99 0.85
C GLY A 140 4.87 -1.78 -0.02
N ALA A 141 4.78 -1.95 -1.34
CA ALA A 141 4.92 -0.86 -2.31
C ALA A 141 3.70 0.09 -2.27
N THR A 142 2.55 -0.42 -1.80
CA THR A 142 1.36 0.37 -1.46
C THR A 142 1.19 0.50 0.06
N GLY A 143 0.52 1.58 0.49
CA GLY A 143 0.20 1.81 1.90
C GLY A 143 1.26 2.65 2.64
N GLY A 144 1.71 2.19 3.80
CA GLY A 144 2.45 3.01 4.78
C GLY A 144 3.85 3.46 4.34
N TRP A 145 4.47 2.77 3.37
CA TRP A 145 5.74 3.24 2.80
C TRP A 145 5.49 4.46 1.91
N LEU A 146 4.61 4.31 0.91
CA LEU A 146 4.32 5.37 -0.06
C LEU A 146 3.64 6.59 0.58
N SER A 147 2.64 6.36 1.45
CA SER A 147 1.90 7.45 2.11
C SER A 147 2.69 8.23 3.16
N GLY A 148 3.76 7.63 3.70
CA GLY A 148 4.62 8.24 4.71
C GLY A 148 5.82 9.02 4.15
N GLY A 149 5.88 9.29 2.85
CA GLY A 149 7.03 9.96 2.22
C GLY A 149 8.08 8.95 1.77
N ARG A 150 8.82 8.40 2.74
CA ARG A 150 9.90 7.38 2.63
C ARG A 150 10.99 7.59 1.57
N HIS A 151 12.16 7.05 1.88
CA HIS A 151 13.38 7.19 1.09
C HIS A 151 13.90 5.82 0.63
N GLY A 152 14.84 5.87 -0.32
CA GLY A 152 15.65 4.74 -0.76
C GLY A 152 16.75 5.19 -1.72
N PRO A 153 17.51 4.26 -2.31
CA PRO A 153 18.71 4.57 -3.08
C PRO A 153 18.48 5.60 -4.20
N ALA A 154 17.36 5.47 -4.92
CA ALA A 154 17.01 6.31 -6.06
C ALA A 154 16.37 7.65 -5.69
N SER A 155 16.07 7.88 -4.39
CA SER A 155 15.27 9.04 -3.97
C SER A 155 15.98 10.39 -4.13
N ARG A 156 17.32 10.42 -4.02
CA ARG A 156 18.10 11.64 -4.26
C ARG A 156 17.93 12.15 -5.70
N ASN A 157 17.84 11.23 -6.66
CA ASN A 157 17.77 11.56 -8.09
C ASN A 157 16.34 11.81 -8.57
N TYR A 158 15.35 11.15 -7.97
CA TYR A 158 13.99 11.08 -8.52
C TYR A 158 12.89 11.50 -7.52
N GLY A 159 13.24 11.98 -6.33
CA GLY A 159 12.30 12.40 -5.28
C GLY A 159 11.90 11.27 -4.32
N LEU A 160 11.11 11.60 -3.29
CA LEU A 160 10.68 10.63 -2.28
C LEU A 160 9.62 9.66 -2.83
N GLY A 161 9.31 8.60 -2.09
CA GLY A 161 8.25 7.66 -2.44
C GLY A 161 6.89 8.32 -2.67
N ALA A 162 6.53 9.28 -1.81
CA ALA A 162 5.31 10.08 -1.95
C ALA A 162 5.26 10.91 -3.26
N ASP A 163 6.41 11.28 -3.83
CA ASP A 163 6.47 12.05 -5.08
C ASP A 163 6.28 11.20 -6.33
N GLN A 164 6.31 9.87 -6.16
CA GLN A 164 6.12 8.92 -7.24
C GLN A 164 4.66 8.63 -7.54
N LEU A 165 3.76 8.89 -6.59
CA LEU A 165 2.34 8.58 -6.73
C LEU A 165 1.71 9.47 -7.81
N LEU A 166 1.16 8.83 -8.86
CA LEU A 166 0.43 9.49 -9.95
C LEU A 166 -1.09 9.43 -9.74
N GLU A 167 -1.57 8.30 -9.24
CA GLU A 167 -2.98 7.98 -9.04
C GLU A 167 -3.11 6.84 -8.02
N ALA A 168 -4.17 6.85 -7.21
CA ALA A 168 -4.53 5.73 -6.35
C ALA A 168 -6.00 5.33 -6.53
N HIS A 169 -6.26 4.03 -6.44
CA HIS A 169 -7.57 3.42 -6.34
C HIS A 169 -7.78 3.03 -4.87
N VAL A 170 -8.80 3.59 -4.23
CA VAL A 170 -8.94 3.51 -2.77
C VAL A 170 -10.38 3.31 -2.34
N MET A 171 -10.59 2.63 -1.22
CA MET A 171 -11.88 2.54 -0.54
C MET A 171 -11.92 3.52 0.63
N LEU A 172 -12.96 4.36 0.65
CA LEU A 172 -13.22 5.30 1.74
C LEU A 172 -13.89 4.59 2.93
N ALA A 173 -13.91 5.26 4.09
CA ALA A 173 -14.65 4.76 5.27
C ALA A 173 -16.15 4.55 5.01
N SER A 174 -16.73 5.18 3.99
CA SER A 174 -18.11 4.92 3.56
C SER A 174 -18.30 3.61 2.77
N GLY A 175 -17.22 2.89 2.48
CA GLY A 175 -17.21 1.73 1.58
C GLY A 175 -17.19 2.09 0.11
N ARG A 176 -17.34 3.37 -0.26
CA ARG A 176 -17.22 3.84 -1.64
C ARG A 176 -15.79 3.69 -2.14
N VAL A 177 -15.65 3.15 -3.34
CA VAL A 177 -14.38 3.05 -4.05
C VAL A 177 -14.24 4.25 -4.99
N VAL A 178 -13.11 4.95 -4.92
CA VAL A 178 -12.83 6.15 -5.71
C VAL A 178 -11.42 6.14 -6.27
N ASN A 179 -11.24 6.81 -7.41
CA ASN A 179 -9.91 7.19 -7.90
C ASN A 179 -9.55 8.56 -7.34
N THR A 180 -8.28 8.72 -6.97
CA THR A 180 -7.74 9.97 -6.44
C THR A 180 -6.42 10.31 -7.13
N ASN A 181 -6.33 11.53 -7.65
CA ASN A 181 -5.20 12.03 -8.44
C ASN A 181 -5.21 13.57 -8.51
N HIS A 182 -4.45 14.13 -9.45
CA HIS A 182 -4.34 15.58 -9.65
C HIS A 182 -5.65 16.27 -10.11
N CYS A 183 -6.64 15.50 -10.60
CA CYS A 183 -7.91 15.99 -11.12
C CYS A 183 -9.10 15.65 -10.21
N GLN A 184 -9.09 14.50 -9.54
CA GLN A 184 -10.19 14.01 -8.69
C GLN A 184 -9.73 13.76 -7.25
N HIS A 185 -10.58 14.08 -6.27
CA HIS A 185 -10.31 13.90 -4.84
C HIS A 185 -8.94 14.49 -4.39
N ARG A 186 -8.58 15.67 -4.91
CA ARG A 186 -7.25 16.29 -4.78
C ARG A 186 -6.72 16.44 -3.36
N LEU A 187 -7.60 16.68 -2.37
CA LEU A 187 -7.21 16.75 -0.96
C LEU A 187 -6.80 15.39 -0.41
N LEU A 188 -7.57 14.34 -0.73
CA LEU A 188 -7.20 12.97 -0.42
C LEU A 188 -5.89 12.61 -1.11
N PHE A 189 -5.76 12.89 -2.40
CA PHE A 189 -4.52 12.64 -3.15
C PHE A 189 -3.30 13.29 -2.50
N ARG A 190 -3.43 14.55 -2.03
CA ARG A 190 -2.37 15.24 -1.30
C ARG A 190 -2.05 14.55 0.02
N ALA A 191 -3.06 14.12 0.78
CA ALA A 191 -2.88 13.38 2.03
C ALA A 191 -2.11 12.07 1.82
N LEU A 192 -2.39 11.35 0.72
CA LEU A 192 -1.66 10.12 0.35
C LEU A 192 -0.20 10.36 -0.03
N ARG A 193 0.22 11.60 -0.22
CA ARG A 193 1.58 11.96 -0.63
C ARG A 193 2.37 12.60 0.52
N GLY A 194 2.38 11.93 1.67
CA GLY A 194 3.20 12.29 2.83
C GLY A 194 2.45 12.45 4.15
N GLY A 195 1.11 12.45 4.13
CA GLY A 195 0.26 12.59 5.32
C GLY A 195 0.11 11.33 6.16
N GLY A 196 0.73 10.23 5.76
CA GLY A 196 0.64 8.93 6.45
C GLY A 196 -0.65 8.16 6.14
N PRO A 197 -0.87 7.02 6.81
CA PRO A 197 -2.08 6.20 6.64
C PRO A 197 -3.29 6.79 7.38
N GLY A 198 -4.49 6.31 7.04
CA GLY A 198 -5.71 6.53 7.84
C GLY A 198 -6.82 7.32 7.16
N TYR A 199 -6.65 7.74 5.92
CA TYR A 199 -7.70 8.43 5.16
C TYR A 199 -8.58 7.45 4.36
N GLU A 200 -8.07 6.25 4.10
CA GLU A 200 -8.60 5.28 3.14
C GLU A 200 -7.95 3.88 3.29
N ILE A 201 -8.50 2.91 2.56
CA ILE A 201 -7.87 1.61 2.30
C ILE A 201 -7.36 1.62 0.86
N VAL A 202 -6.05 1.57 0.66
CA VAL A 202 -5.44 1.54 -0.68
C VAL A 202 -5.67 0.18 -1.33
N LEU A 203 -6.29 0.19 -2.51
CA LEU A 203 -6.57 -0.99 -3.32
C LEU A 203 -5.55 -1.15 -4.46
N GLY A 204 -5.00 -0.05 -4.96
CA GLY A 204 -3.95 -0.05 -5.97
C GLY A 204 -3.42 1.35 -6.23
N THR A 205 -2.24 1.45 -6.83
CA THR A 205 -1.60 2.74 -7.17
C THR A 205 -0.92 2.69 -8.53
N LYS A 206 -0.72 3.87 -9.13
CA LYS A 206 0.18 4.05 -10.25
C LYS A 206 1.35 4.92 -9.81
N VAL A 207 2.56 4.43 -10.03
CA VAL A 207 3.80 5.12 -9.67
C VAL A 207 4.65 5.39 -10.89
N LYS A 208 5.40 6.49 -10.86
CA LYS A 208 6.38 6.83 -11.91
C LYS A 208 7.44 5.74 -12.05
N ALA A 209 7.88 5.51 -13.28
CA ALA A 209 9.03 4.68 -13.61
C ALA A 209 9.97 5.46 -14.54
N TYR A 210 11.25 5.46 -14.22
CA TYR A 210 12.28 6.25 -14.89
C TYR A 210 13.11 5.37 -15.81
N PRO A 211 13.71 5.91 -16.89
CA PRO A 211 14.69 5.17 -17.68
C PRO A 211 15.81 4.60 -16.81
N ASN A 212 16.32 3.43 -17.18
CA ASN A 212 17.51 2.90 -16.52
C ASN A 212 18.72 3.82 -16.75
N VAL A 213 19.68 3.80 -15.82
CA VAL A 213 20.98 4.43 -16.06
C VAL A 213 21.80 3.51 -16.96
N GLU A 214 22.50 4.08 -17.93
CA GLU A 214 23.49 3.36 -18.74
C GLU A 214 24.71 2.94 -17.91
#